data_AF-J5WDI3-F1
#
_entry.id   AF-J5WDI3-F1
#
_cell.length_a   1.000
_cell.length_b   1.000
_cell.length_c   1.000
_cell.angle_alpha   90.00
_cell.angle_beta   90.00
_cell.angle_gamma   90.00
#
_symmetry.space_group_name_H-M   'P 1'
#
loop_
_entity.id
_entity.type
_entity.pdbx_description
1 polymer ?
#
loop_
_entity_poly.entity_id
_entity_poly.type
_entity_poly.pdbx_seq_one_letter_code
_entity_poly.pdbx_strand_id
1 'polypeptide(L)'
;MLRSTEYFYNEIQLYSFVNGKIKYLDKIESVSDFENVGVNKKTNRLEVISEADYPIQSAYYRKFMILQGKLKEVTSDEVNISYFNKKIELTAQKSIDVYSNLNFNKKSFSIRPNEKIIFVSANKKSGYIKVKNSQGKVGYIQTKKSSEGYGYELKQYSGVHIEGDDESPITGANHWN
;
A
#
# COMPACT_ATOMS: atom_id res chain seq x y z
N MET A 1 -27.17 7.77 5.43
CA MET A 1 -26.24 7.60 6.56
C MET A 1 -24.91 8.19 6.10
N LEU A 2 -24.50 9.34 6.65
CA LEU A 2 -23.23 9.99 6.29
C LEU A 2 -22.12 9.32 7.12
N ARG A 3 -21.15 8.68 6.45
CA ARG A 3 -19.94 8.15 7.09
C ARG A 3 -18.82 9.16 6.83
N SER A 4 -18.32 9.80 7.87
CA SER A 4 -17.07 10.57 7.82
C SER A 4 -15.91 9.60 8.08
N THR A 5 -15.18 9.24 7.03
CA THR A 5 -13.78 8.86 7.20
C THR A 5 -13.01 10.16 7.19
N GLU A 6 -12.76 10.75 8.37
CA GLU A 6 -11.67 11.72 8.49
C GLU A 6 -10.39 10.94 8.19
N TYR A 7 -9.96 10.98 6.93
CA TYR A 7 -8.64 10.51 6.55
C TYR A 7 -7.63 11.50 7.15
N PHE A 8 -7.10 11.19 8.33
CA PHE A 8 -6.02 11.96 8.94
C PHE A 8 -4.76 11.78 8.10
N TYR A 9 -4.53 12.70 7.17
CA TYR A 9 -3.30 12.76 6.41
C TYR A 9 -2.41 13.83 7.03
N ASN A 10 -1.33 13.42 7.70
CA ASN A 10 -0.30 14.36 8.11
C ASN A 10 0.42 14.91 6.89
N GLU A 11 0.92 16.14 7.02
CA GLU A 11 1.86 16.72 6.06
C GLU A 11 3.25 16.87 6.68
N ILE A 12 4.28 16.66 5.87
CA ILE A 12 5.66 17.05 6.19
C ILE A 12 6.04 18.21 5.29
N GLN A 13 6.41 19.34 5.90
CA GLN A 13 6.98 20.49 5.18
C GLN A 13 8.51 20.37 5.16
N LEU A 14 9.11 20.55 3.98
CA LEU A 14 10.54 20.42 3.77
C LEU A 14 11.18 21.78 3.51
N TYR A 15 12.31 22.01 4.17
CA TYR A 15 13.08 23.24 4.06
C TYR A 15 14.54 22.92 3.76
N SER A 16 15.22 23.81 3.03
CA SER A 16 16.67 23.84 2.93
C SER A 16 17.24 24.97 3.78
N PHE A 17 18.40 24.71 4.40
CA PHE A 17 19.18 25.73 5.10
C PHE A 17 20.50 25.93 4.35
N VAL A 18 20.63 27.07 3.67
CA VAL A 18 21.82 27.40 2.86
C VAL A 18 22.24 28.82 3.18
N ASN A 19 23.53 29.02 3.52
CA ASN A 19 24.11 30.33 3.83
C ASN A 19 23.31 31.12 4.88
N GLY A 20 22.86 30.46 5.95
CA GLY A 20 22.10 31.11 7.03
C GLY A 20 20.63 31.40 6.68
N LYS A 21 20.14 31.03 5.49
CA LYS A 21 18.76 31.25 5.06
C LYS A 21 17.99 29.94 5.01
N ILE A 22 16.81 29.94 5.62
CA ILE A 22 15.82 28.86 5.50
C ILE A 22 14.96 29.15 4.27
N LYS A 23 14.82 28.16 3.38
CA LYS A 23 13.95 28.25 2.19
C LYS A 23 13.03 27.04 2.14
N TYR A 24 11.74 27.27 2.05
CA TYR A 24 10.75 26.22 1.78
C TYR A 24 11.05 25.54 0.44
N LEU A 25 11.02 24.22 0.43
CA LEU A 25 11.24 23.39 -0.75
C LEU A 25 9.92 22.87 -1.28
N ASP A 26 9.22 22.08 -0.48
CA ASP A 26 7.98 21.40 -0.85
C ASP A 26 7.29 20.79 0.37
N LYS A 27 6.13 20.16 0.17
CA LYS A 27 5.44 19.35 1.17
C LYS A 27 5.13 17.94 0.68
N ILE A 28 5.03 17.01 1.62
CA ILE A 28 4.58 15.64 1.39
C ILE A 28 3.29 15.44 2.16
N GLU A 29 2.19 15.22 1.44
CA GLU A 29 0.87 14.89 1.99
C GLU A 29 0.68 13.36 2.07
N SER A 30 -0.37 12.95 2.77
CA SER A 30 -0.72 11.54 3.02
C SER A 30 0.37 10.75 3.74
N VAL A 31 0.91 11.36 4.79
CA VAL A 31 1.86 10.73 5.69
C VAL A 31 1.08 10.06 6.82
N SER A 32 1.50 8.84 7.17
CA SER A 32 0.92 8.12 8.29
C SER A 32 1.17 8.84 9.63
N ASP A 33 0.30 8.64 10.62
CA ASP A 33 0.51 9.08 12.01
C ASP A 33 1.78 8.49 12.65
N PHE A 34 2.38 7.48 12.04
CA PHE A 34 3.61 6.88 12.53
C PHE A 34 4.83 7.74 12.17
N GLU A 35 5.43 8.37 13.19
CA GLU A 35 6.63 9.20 13.16
C GLU A 35 7.88 8.47 12.61
N ASN A 36 7.97 8.23 11.30
CA ASN A 36 9.12 7.60 10.67
C ASN A 36 9.49 8.31 9.35
N VAL A 37 10.10 9.48 9.51
CA VAL A 37 10.77 10.22 8.45
C VAL A 37 12.28 10.02 8.61
N GLY A 38 12.93 9.47 7.60
CA GLY A 38 14.36 9.16 7.64
C GLY A 38 15.09 9.68 6.41
N VAL A 39 16.28 10.26 6.61
CA VAL A 39 17.19 10.57 5.50
C VAL A 39 18.19 9.42 5.35
N ASN A 40 18.04 8.67 4.26
CA ASN A 40 19.02 7.67 3.86
C ASN A 40 20.21 8.35 3.20
N LYS A 41 21.27 8.59 3.99
CA LYS A 41 22.50 9.26 3.55
C LYS A 41 23.25 8.50 2.44
N LYS A 42 23.13 7.16 2.38
CA LYS A 42 23.83 6.35 1.36
C LYS A 42 23.25 6.56 -0.03
N THR A 43 21.92 6.67 -0.12
CA THR A 43 21.22 6.88 -1.40
C THR A 43 20.83 8.34 -1.63
N ASN A 44 21.11 9.23 -0.69
CA ASN A 44 20.65 10.62 -0.64
C ASN A 44 19.13 10.74 -0.87
N ARG A 45 18.35 9.95 -0.12
CA ARG A 45 16.88 9.88 -0.23
C ARG A 45 16.22 10.25 1.08
N LEU A 46 15.12 10.98 0.98
CA LEU A 46 14.16 11.09 2.05
C LEU A 46 13.21 9.90 1.94
N GLU A 47 13.07 9.12 3.00
CA GLU A 47 12.17 7.98 3.10
C GLU A 47 11.10 8.33 4.14
N VAL A 48 9.84 8.30 3.72
CA VAL A 48 8.68 8.67 4.53
C VAL A 48 7.76 7.46 4.58
N ILE A 49 7.37 7.03 5.78
CA ILE A 49 6.31 6.04 5.91
C ILE A 49 4.99 6.66 5.46
N SER A 50 4.38 6.03 4.46
CA SER A 50 3.05 6.35 3.99
C SER A 50 2.14 5.18 4.32
N GLU A 51 0.93 5.49 4.74
CA GLU A 51 -0.14 4.53 4.66
C GLU A 51 -0.58 4.38 3.21
N ALA A 52 -1.04 3.18 2.93
CA ALA A 52 -1.20 2.72 1.59
C ALA A 52 -2.70 2.60 1.28
N ASP A 53 -3.23 3.41 0.35
CA ASP A 53 -4.60 3.23 -0.20
C ASP A 53 -4.80 1.93 -1.00
N TYR A 54 -3.97 0.91 -0.76
CA TYR A 54 -4.17 -0.42 -1.31
C TYR A 54 -5.42 -1.02 -0.67
N PRO A 55 -5.97 -2.11 -1.21
CA PRO A 55 -7.13 -2.71 -0.57
C PRO A 55 -6.82 -3.14 0.87
N ILE A 56 -5.55 -3.21 1.30
CA ILE A 56 -5.07 -3.49 2.66
C ILE A 56 -4.22 -2.31 3.18
N GLN A 57 -4.56 -1.77 4.35
CA GLN A 57 -3.80 -0.84 5.18
C GLN A 57 -2.50 -1.52 5.51
N SER A 58 -1.51 -1.00 4.83
CA SER A 58 -0.13 -1.37 4.96
C SER A 58 0.66 -0.10 5.05
N ALA A 59 1.82 -0.20 5.67
CA ALA A 59 2.82 0.83 5.61
C ALA A 59 3.80 0.48 4.48
N TYR A 60 4.13 1.49 3.68
CA TYR A 60 5.26 1.42 2.75
C TYR A 60 6.05 2.72 2.80
N TYR A 61 7.32 2.65 2.42
CA TYR A 61 8.16 3.83 2.35
C TYR A 61 8.00 4.50 0.98
N ARG A 62 7.43 5.71 0.97
CA ARG A 62 7.57 6.63 -0.16
C ARG A 62 8.97 7.22 -0.12
N LYS A 63 9.62 7.26 -1.29
CA LYS A 63 11.01 7.68 -1.44
C LYS A 63 11.06 8.93 -2.27
N PHE A 64 11.75 9.95 -1.77
CA PHE A 64 11.87 11.24 -2.43
C PHE A 64 13.33 11.64 -2.59
N MET A 65 13.60 12.38 -3.66
CA MET A 65 14.90 12.98 -3.93
C MET A 65 14.72 14.45 -4.31
N ILE A 66 15.73 15.26 -4.02
CA ILE A 66 15.83 16.61 -4.61
C ILE A 66 16.52 16.47 -5.96
N LEU A 67 15.80 16.78 -7.03
CA LEU A 67 16.32 16.81 -8.39
C LEU A 67 16.09 18.21 -8.94
N GLN A 68 17.16 18.87 -9.39
CA GLN A 68 17.11 20.24 -9.93
C GLN A 68 16.42 21.23 -8.97
N GLY A 69 16.65 21.08 -7.66
CA GLY A 69 16.06 21.94 -6.63
C GLY A 69 14.59 21.69 -6.32
N LYS A 70 13.97 20.65 -6.88
CA LYS A 70 12.59 20.25 -6.61
C LYS A 70 12.53 18.88 -5.95
N LEU A 71 11.55 18.68 -5.05
CA LEU A 71 11.25 17.36 -4.53
C LEU A 71 10.61 16.51 -5.63
N LYS A 72 11.09 15.28 -5.80
CA LYS A 72 10.51 14.31 -6.72
C LYS A 72 10.33 12.98 -6.01
N GLU A 73 9.13 12.41 -6.12
CA GLU A 73 8.89 11.04 -5.70
C GLU A 73 9.57 10.06 -6.69
N VAL A 74 10.35 9.14 -6.14
CA VAL A 74 11.11 8.10 -6.84
C VAL A 74 10.78 6.70 -6.31
N THR A 75 9.66 6.58 -5.60
CA THR A 75 9.09 5.29 -5.18
C THR A 75 8.83 4.42 -6.41
N SER A 76 9.18 3.14 -6.34
CA SER A 76 8.85 2.19 -7.42
C SER A 76 7.33 1.96 -7.50
N ASP A 77 6.81 1.72 -8.71
CA ASP A 77 5.37 1.44 -8.91
C ASP A 77 4.92 0.21 -8.09
N GLU A 78 5.76 -0.82 -7.99
CA GLU A 78 5.58 -1.96 -7.08
C GLU A 78 6.28 -1.67 -5.74
N VAL A 79 5.52 -1.72 -4.65
CA VAL A 79 6.02 -1.50 -3.28
C VAL A 79 5.80 -2.74 -2.44
N ASN A 80 6.76 -3.07 -1.58
CA ASN A 80 6.57 -4.11 -0.58
C ASN A 80 5.56 -3.63 0.45
N ILE A 81 4.59 -4.49 0.78
CA ILE A 81 3.56 -4.19 1.77
C ILE A 81 3.93 -4.87 3.09
N SER A 82 3.88 -4.11 4.17
CA SER A 82 4.18 -4.60 5.51
C SER A 82 3.39 -3.82 6.55
N TYR A 83 3.23 -4.38 7.74
CA TYR A 83 2.73 -3.65 8.91
C TYR A 83 3.88 -3.53 9.91
N PHE A 84 4.47 -2.35 10.05
CA PHE A 84 5.68 -2.12 10.88
C PHE A 84 6.81 -3.15 10.63
N ASN A 85 7.18 -3.36 9.37
CA ASN A 85 8.18 -4.35 8.97
C ASN A 85 7.80 -5.83 9.24
N LYS A 86 6.56 -6.10 9.66
CA LYS A 86 6.02 -7.46 9.75
C LYS A 86 5.29 -7.82 8.47
N LYS A 87 5.41 -9.09 8.08
CA LYS A 87 4.64 -9.66 6.97
C LYS A 87 3.16 -9.59 7.31
N ILE A 88 2.35 -9.28 6.30
CA ILE A 88 0.90 -9.31 6.42
C ILE A 88 0.45 -10.72 6.00
N GLU A 89 -0.02 -11.52 6.96
CA GLU A 89 -0.57 -12.86 6.74
C GLU A 89 -2.03 -12.85 7.18
N LEU A 90 -2.95 -13.05 6.24
CA LEU A 90 -4.38 -12.94 6.47
C LEU A 90 -5.11 -14.20 6.06
N THR A 91 -6.33 -14.39 6.57
CA THR A 91 -7.16 -15.57 6.27
C THR A 91 -8.25 -15.22 5.28
N ALA A 92 -8.36 -15.96 4.18
CA ALA A 92 -9.41 -15.73 3.20
C ALA A 92 -10.78 -16.19 3.74
N GLN A 93 -11.81 -15.36 3.60
CA GLN A 93 -13.20 -15.74 3.87
C GLN A 93 -13.87 -16.37 2.64
N LYS A 94 -13.52 -15.86 1.46
CA LYS A 94 -14.08 -16.29 0.17
C LYS A 94 -12.94 -16.79 -0.73
N SER A 95 -13.29 -17.56 -1.76
CA SER A 95 -12.29 -18.07 -2.70
C SER A 95 -11.73 -16.97 -3.59
N ILE A 96 -10.41 -16.75 -3.60
CA ILE A 96 -9.80 -15.69 -4.41
C ILE A 96 -8.94 -16.29 -5.52
N ASP A 97 -9.18 -15.85 -6.75
CA ASP A 97 -8.39 -16.28 -7.90
C ASP A 97 -7.05 -15.54 -7.98
N VAL A 98 -6.01 -16.34 -8.16
CA VAL A 98 -4.63 -15.88 -8.24
C VAL A 98 -4.05 -16.24 -9.59
N TYR A 99 -3.48 -15.26 -10.28
CA TYR A 99 -2.95 -15.38 -11.63
C TYR A 99 -1.42 -15.51 -11.63
N SER A 100 -0.87 -16.12 -12.67
CA SER A 100 0.59 -16.27 -12.82
C SER A 100 1.24 -15.11 -13.56
N ASN A 101 0.46 -14.19 -14.11
CA ASN A 101 0.94 -13.06 -14.90
C ASN A 101 0.10 -11.80 -14.68
N LEU A 102 0.65 -10.66 -15.09
CA LEU A 102 0.05 -9.34 -14.92
C LEU A 102 -1.02 -8.99 -15.97
N ASN A 103 -1.21 -9.85 -16.98
CA ASN A 103 -2.32 -9.72 -17.93
C ASN A 103 -3.58 -10.45 -17.43
N PHE A 104 -3.48 -11.18 -16.30
CA PHE A 104 -4.56 -11.91 -15.65
C PHE A 104 -5.30 -12.89 -16.57
N ASN A 105 -4.59 -13.44 -17.57
CA ASN A 105 -5.16 -14.38 -18.54
C ASN A 105 -4.84 -15.84 -18.23
N LYS A 106 -3.99 -16.11 -17.22
CA LYS A 106 -3.63 -17.46 -16.78
C LYS A 106 -3.77 -17.59 -15.27
N LYS A 107 -4.78 -18.34 -14.85
CA LYS A 107 -4.99 -18.72 -13.45
C LYS A 107 -3.85 -19.63 -12.98
N SER A 108 -3.31 -19.33 -11.81
CA SER A 108 -2.21 -20.05 -11.16
C SER A 108 -2.74 -20.99 -10.09
N PHE A 109 -3.59 -20.47 -9.20
CA PHE A 109 -4.29 -21.21 -8.15
C PHE A 109 -5.48 -20.39 -7.65
N SER A 110 -6.32 -20.99 -6.81
CA SER A 110 -7.30 -20.25 -6.00
C SER A 110 -6.93 -20.41 -4.53
N ILE A 111 -7.02 -19.32 -3.78
CA ILE A 111 -6.97 -19.34 -2.32
C ILE A 111 -8.36 -19.79 -1.87
N ARG A 112 -8.46 -20.83 -1.06
CA ARG A 112 -9.74 -21.35 -0.56
C ARG A 112 -10.17 -20.58 0.69
N PRO A 113 -11.47 -20.57 1.04
CA PRO A 113 -11.92 -20.14 2.35
C PRO A 113 -11.12 -20.82 3.47
N ASN A 114 -10.78 -20.05 4.50
CA ASN A 114 -9.96 -20.41 5.65
C ASN A 114 -8.47 -20.67 5.37
N GLU A 115 -8.00 -20.53 4.13
CA GLU A 115 -6.56 -20.56 3.85
C GLU A 115 -5.90 -19.24 4.20
N LYS A 116 -4.71 -19.35 4.78
CA LYS A 116 -3.84 -18.19 5.02
C LYS A 116 -3.08 -17.81 3.76
N ILE A 117 -2.97 -16.51 3.53
CA ILE A 117 -2.23 -15.95 2.42
C ILE A 117 -1.29 -14.85 2.92
N ILE A 118 -0.04 -14.87 2.43
CA ILE A 118 0.95 -13.85 2.73
C ILE A 118 0.91 -12.80 1.62
N PHE A 119 0.76 -11.55 2.04
CA PHE A 119 0.82 -10.36 1.23
C PHE A 119 2.27 -9.89 1.10
N VAL A 120 2.75 -9.74 -0.14
CA VAL A 120 4.18 -9.51 -0.43
C VAL A 120 4.44 -8.08 -0.91
N SER A 121 3.78 -7.70 -1.99
CA SER A 121 3.92 -6.38 -2.60
C SER A 121 2.66 -6.01 -3.36
N ALA A 122 2.52 -4.75 -3.75
CA ALA A 122 1.39 -4.31 -4.54
C ALA A 122 1.79 -3.19 -5.50
N ASN A 123 1.04 -3.07 -6.60
CA ASN A 123 1.28 -2.07 -7.62
C ASN A 123 -0.05 -1.40 -8.02
N LYS A 124 -0.20 -0.13 -7.63
CA LYS A 124 -1.40 0.68 -7.87
C LYS A 124 -1.65 0.92 -9.36
N LYS A 125 -0.58 1.17 -10.11
CA LYS A 125 -0.64 1.53 -11.54
C LYS A 125 -1.00 0.34 -12.41
N SER A 126 -0.43 -0.83 -12.12
CA SER A 126 -0.72 -2.08 -12.83
C SER A 126 -1.91 -2.85 -12.25
N GLY A 127 -2.48 -2.41 -11.13
CA GLY A 127 -3.70 -2.97 -10.56
C GLY A 127 -3.54 -4.40 -10.05
N TYR A 128 -2.55 -4.65 -9.19
CA TYR A 128 -2.42 -5.97 -8.55
C TYR A 128 -1.87 -5.94 -7.13
N ILE A 129 -2.06 -7.07 -6.46
CA ILE A 129 -1.36 -7.48 -5.25
C ILE A 129 -0.61 -8.78 -5.51
N LYS A 130 0.67 -8.84 -5.15
CA LYS A 130 1.48 -10.04 -5.17
C LYS A 130 1.31 -10.76 -3.84
N VAL A 131 0.99 -12.05 -3.92
CA VAL A 131 0.72 -12.90 -2.77
C VAL A 131 1.49 -14.21 -2.84
N LYS A 132 1.65 -14.87 -1.69
CA LYS A 132 2.32 -16.16 -1.53
C LYS A 132 1.48 -17.08 -0.65
N ASN A 133 1.15 -18.27 -1.14
CA ASN A 133 0.41 -19.27 -0.38
C ASN A 133 1.31 -20.03 0.62
N SER A 134 0.70 -20.90 1.44
CA SER A 134 1.40 -21.72 2.45
C SER A 134 2.45 -22.67 1.86
N GLN A 135 2.28 -23.11 0.61
CA GLN A 135 3.24 -23.94 -0.13
C GLN A 135 4.39 -23.10 -0.75
N GLY A 136 4.33 -21.79 -0.58
CA GLY A 136 5.31 -20.85 -1.09
C GLY A 136 5.15 -20.45 -2.57
N LYS A 137 4.05 -20.86 -3.22
CA LYS A 137 3.72 -20.47 -4.58
C LYS A 137 3.30 -18.99 -4.61
N VAL A 138 3.92 -18.24 -5.51
CA VAL A 138 3.67 -16.81 -5.71
C VAL A 138 2.67 -16.61 -6.86
N GLY A 139 1.82 -15.59 -6.73
CA GLY A 139 0.96 -15.14 -7.81
C GLY A 139 0.36 -13.76 -7.55
N TYR A 140 -0.54 -13.36 -8.44
CA TYR A 140 -1.08 -11.99 -8.50
C TYR A 140 -2.60 -12.01 -8.39
N ILE A 141 -3.14 -11.22 -7.46
CA ILE A 141 -4.56 -10.94 -7.36
C ILE A 141 -4.81 -9.61 -8.09
N GLN A 142 -5.81 -9.57 -8.98
CA GLN A 142 -6.15 -8.36 -9.72
C GLN A 142 -6.94 -7.38 -8.85
N THR A 143 -6.53 -6.12 -8.87
CA THR A 143 -7.24 -5.02 -8.21
C THR A 143 -7.73 -4.00 -9.23
N LYS A 144 -8.65 -3.14 -8.79
CA LYS A 144 -9.06 -1.94 -9.52
C LYS A 144 -9.29 -0.80 -8.53
N LYS A 145 -9.32 0.44 -9.03
CA LYS A 145 -9.74 1.58 -8.23
C LYS A 145 -11.23 1.40 -7.85
N SER A 146 -11.57 1.61 -6.59
CA SER A 146 -12.95 1.60 -6.11
C SER A 146 -13.76 2.70 -6.80
N SER A 147 -15.05 2.47 -7.00
CA SER A 147 -15.99 3.46 -7.52
C SER A 147 -16.11 4.70 -6.63
N GLU A 148 -15.83 4.56 -5.33
CA GLU A 148 -15.84 5.67 -4.38
C GLU A 148 -14.57 6.53 -4.49
N GLY A 149 -13.56 6.06 -5.23
CA GLY A 149 -12.38 6.85 -5.58
C GLY A 149 -11.27 6.91 -4.53
N TYR A 150 -11.57 6.53 -3.28
CA TYR A 150 -10.66 6.64 -2.13
C TYR A 150 -9.79 5.41 -1.86
N GLY A 151 -9.94 4.32 -2.62
CA GLY A 151 -9.15 3.11 -2.42
C GLY A 151 -9.14 2.17 -3.61
N TYR A 152 -8.56 0.99 -3.39
CA TYR A 152 -8.56 -0.10 -4.35
C TYR A 152 -9.39 -1.26 -3.80
N GLU A 153 -10.01 -2.03 -4.69
CA GLU A 153 -10.80 -3.22 -4.36
C GLU A 153 -10.34 -4.42 -5.18
N LEU A 154 -10.71 -5.63 -4.74
CA LEU A 154 -10.49 -6.84 -5.53
C LEU A 154 -11.41 -6.82 -6.75
N LYS A 155 -10.86 -7.01 -7.95
CA LYS A 155 -11.69 -6.99 -9.16
C LYS A 155 -12.77 -8.08 -9.17
N GLN A 156 -12.48 -9.22 -8.52
CA GLN A 156 -13.41 -10.34 -8.38
C GLN A 156 -14.62 -10.01 -7.48
N TYR A 157 -14.46 -9.10 -6.52
CA TYR A 157 -15.48 -8.70 -5.56
C TYR A 157 -15.68 -7.19 -5.61
N SER A 158 -16.48 -6.74 -6.58
CA SER A 158 -16.72 -5.32 -6.78
C SER A 158 -17.46 -4.70 -5.60
N GLY A 159 -17.08 -3.49 -5.20
CA GLY A 159 -17.66 -2.78 -4.07
C GLY A 159 -17.22 -3.29 -2.69
N VAL A 160 -16.30 -4.27 -2.65
CA VAL A 160 -15.79 -4.82 -1.39
C VAL A 160 -14.35 -4.40 -1.17
N HIS A 161 -14.14 -3.64 -0.10
CA HIS A 161 -12.81 -3.27 0.37
C HIS A 161 -12.24 -4.41 1.23
N ILE A 162 -10.93 -4.68 1.13
CA ILE A 162 -10.34 -5.71 2.01
C ILE A 162 -10.27 -5.20 3.47
N GLU A 163 -10.50 -3.90 3.66
CA GLU A 163 -10.41 -3.14 4.91
C GLU A 163 -11.72 -2.42 5.19
N GLY A 164 -12.26 -2.58 6.40
CA GLY A 164 -13.39 -1.77 6.88
C GLY A 164 -14.78 -2.16 6.36
N ASP A 165 -14.88 -3.24 5.58
CA ASP A 165 -16.16 -3.84 5.21
C ASP A 165 -16.32 -5.20 5.90
N ASP A 166 -17.45 -5.39 6.60
CA ASP A 166 -17.83 -6.67 7.19
C ASP A 166 -17.92 -7.77 6.11
N GLU A 167 -18.14 -7.38 4.85
CA GLU A 167 -18.19 -8.30 3.70
C GLU A 167 -16.83 -8.64 3.07
N SER A 168 -15.73 -8.10 3.63
CA SER A 168 -14.36 -8.29 3.13
C SER A 168 -14.07 -9.76 2.83
N PRO A 169 -13.46 -10.10 1.69
CA PRO A 169 -13.14 -11.48 1.36
C PRO A 169 -11.98 -12.04 2.21
N ILE A 170 -11.44 -11.26 3.15
CA ILE A 170 -10.27 -11.59 3.98
C ILE A 170 -10.51 -11.12 5.43
N THR A 171 -9.94 -11.81 6.41
CA THR A 171 -9.97 -11.45 7.84
C THR A 171 -8.58 -11.43 8.46
N GLY A 172 -8.46 -10.74 9.59
CA GLY A 172 -7.31 -10.85 10.48
C GLY A 172 -6.26 -9.75 10.31
N ALA A 173 -6.59 -8.66 9.63
CA ALA A 173 -5.77 -7.47 9.73
C ALA A 173 -5.85 -7.00 11.20
N ASN A 174 -4.69 -6.68 11.79
CA ASN A 174 -4.62 -6.04 13.10
C ASN A 174 -5.13 -4.60 12.93
N HIS A 175 -6.42 -4.45 12.68
CA HIS A 175 -7.10 -3.18 12.88
C HIS A 175 -7.16 -3.02 14.39
N TRP A 176 -6.29 -2.18 14.93
CA TRP A 176 -6.53 -1.43 16.15
C TRP A 176 -7.35 -2.19 17.22
N ASN A 177 -6.66 -2.91 18.11
CA ASN A 177 -7.22 -3.12 19.45
C ASN A 177 -7.34 -1.76 20.15
#